data_AF-A0AB34BH09-F1
#
_entry.id   AF-A0AB34BH09-F1
#
_cell.length_a   1.000
_cell.length_b   1.000
_cell.length_c   1.000
_cell.angle_alpha   90.00
_cell.angle_beta   90.00
_cell.angle_gamma   90.00
#
_symmetry.space_group_name_H-M   'P 1'
#
loop_
_entity.id
_entity.type
_entity.pdbx_description
1 polymer ?
#
loop_
_entity_poly.entity_id
_entity_poly.type
_entity_poly.pdbx_seq_one_letter_code
_entity_poly.pdbx_strand_id
1 'polypeptide(L)'
;GHYEKAVALWEGLSSTDYRAARNLAVAYYSHMDRKNEVLPLLKQALSLKPNDEQLIFETVYVMGKLGVAPIERISFLNNHKSAISRDDIMLEWARAYNMAGQEDKAIELLRGRNFVPAEGGEHAVAEQYMFAYFLKGRRLMKENKMQEATDCFKAAQTLPQNLGAGLWNIVRLVPFKYYEAICLKSLGQEDKANENFYFITGIEVDYFSNMNLPELPFYQALCYRETGMPFKGDMLINYKLQDWKEGMKTIDAGYFATTPFFISFCDRAVQQRSAYYSYLLALAYRYTGDTKLAQKYIEQAAVSDPYALNIFAERQF
;
A
#
# COMPACT_ATOMS: atom_id res chain seq x y z
N GLY A 1 -18.14 -2.90 22.75
CA GLY A 1 -18.73 -1.72 23.43
C GLY A 1 -18.45 -1.61 24.93
N HIS A 2 -17.64 -2.48 25.54
CA HIS A 2 -17.23 -2.35 26.95
C HIS A 2 -15.70 -2.25 27.06
N TYR A 3 -15.12 -1.36 26.24
CA TYR A 3 -13.68 -1.34 26.04
C TYR A 3 -12.95 -0.83 27.28
N GLU A 4 -13.51 0.14 28.01
CA GLU A 4 -12.93 0.71 29.23
C GLU A 4 -12.85 -0.32 30.37
N LYS A 5 -13.91 -1.13 30.52
CA LYS A 5 -13.94 -2.22 31.51
C LYS A 5 -12.93 -3.31 31.17
N ALA A 6 -12.81 -3.66 29.88
CA ALA A 6 -11.83 -4.64 29.43
C ALA A 6 -10.38 -4.14 29.63
N VAL A 7 -10.13 -2.86 29.31
CA VAL A 7 -8.85 -2.19 29.54
C VAL A 7 -8.45 -2.26 31.01
N ALA A 8 -9.34 -1.90 31.94
CA ALA A 8 -9.03 -1.93 33.38
C ALA A 8 -8.65 -3.33 33.88
N LEU A 9 -9.31 -4.38 33.36
CA LEU A 9 -8.97 -5.77 33.69
C LEU A 9 -7.61 -6.19 33.11
N TRP A 10 -7.31 -5.84 31.86
CA TRP A 10 -6.05 -6.20 31.22
C TRP A 10 -4.86 -5.40 31.77
N GLU A 11 -5.05 -4.15 32.16
CA GLU A 11 -4.00 -3.34 32.82
C GLU A 11 -3.45 -4.07 34.06
N GLY A 12 -4.33 -4.66 34.88
CA GLY A 12 -3.94 -5.41 36.08
C GLY A 12 -3.23 -6.75 35.82
N LEU A 13 -3.29 -7.30 34.60
CA LEU A 13 -2.74 -8.62 34.25
C LEU A 13 -1.59 -8.57 33.24
N SER A 14 -1.44 -7.44 32.53
CA SER A 14 -0.54 -7.30 31.38
C SER A 14 0.92 -7.62 31.71
N SER A 15 1.38 -7.35 32.94
CA SER A 15 2.76 -7.61 33.39
C SER A 15 3.15 -9.09 33.45
N THR A 16 2.17 -10.00 33.52
CA THR A 16 2.43 -11.45 33.71
C THR A 16 1.75 -12.34 32.68
N ASP A 17 0.73 -11.85 31.96
CA ASP A 17 0.05 -12.60 30.89
C ASP A 17 0.21 -11.90 29.54
N TYR A 18 0.90 -12.57 28.61
CA TYR A 18 1.13 -12.06 27.26
C TYR A 18 -0.18 -11.77 26.51
N ARG A 19 -1.25 -12.53 26.78
CA ARG A 19 -2.57 -12.34 26.15
C ARG A 19 -3.23 -11.07 26.65
N ALA A 20 -3.09 -10.77 27.95
CA ALA A 20 -3.58 -9.51 28.52
C ALA A 20 -2.81 -8.32 27.94
N ALA A 21 -1.48 -8.40 27.85
CA ALA A 21 -0.67 -7.36 27.21
C ALA A 21 -1.04 -7.13 25.74
N ARG A 22 -1.18 -8.21 24.95
CA ARG A 22 -1.62 -8.16 23.54
C ARG A 22 -3.01 -7.52 23.41
N ASN A 23 -3.99 -7.98 24.19
CA ASN A 23 -5.36 -7.49 24.09
C ASN A 23 -5.48 -6.03 24.54
N LEU A 24 -4.70 -5.63 25.55
CA LEU A 24 -4.57 -4.24 25.96
C LEU A 24 -4.01 -3.37 24.83
N ALA A 25 -2.97 -3.86 24.13
CA ALA A 25 -2.41 -3.18 22.96
C ALA A 25 -3.46 -2.97 21.86
N VAL A 26 -4.28 -3.99 21.58
CA VAL A 26 -5.39 -3.90 20.61
C VAL A 26 -6.41 -2.83 21.03
N ALA A 27 -6.84 -2.83 22.30
CA ALA A 27 -7.79 -1.83 22.78
C ALA A 27 -7.21 -0.41 22.75
N TYR A 28 -5.95 -0.24 23.13
CA TYR A 28 -5.26 1.04 23.08
C TYR A 28 -5.17 1.59 21.65
N TYR A 29 -4.85 0.73 20.69
CA TYR A 29 -4.74 1.11 19.29
C TYR A 29 -6.10 1.47 18.67
N SER A 30 -7.07 0.57 18.79
CA SER A 30 -8.32 0.62 18.00
C SER A 30 -9.42 1.43 18.67
N HIS A 31 -9.38 1.62 19.99
CA HIS A 31 -10.53 2.15 20.75
C HIS A 31 -10.21 3.27 21.76
N MET A 32 -8.97 3.40 22.24
CA MET A 32 -8.62 4.38 23.30
C MET A 32 -7.76 5.55 22.83
N ASP A 33 -7.34 5.59 21.56
CA ASP A 33 -6.43 6.60 21.01
C ASP A 33 -5.06 6.68 21.74
N ARG A 34 -4.63 5.58 22.37
CA ARG A 34 -3.39 5.46 23.15
C ARG A 34 -2.27 4.81 22.33
N LYS A 35 -2.10 5.24 21.08
CA LYS A 35 -1.20 4.60 20.10
C LYS A 35 0.27 4.54 20.55
N ASN A 36 0.75 5.52 21.31
CA ASN A 36 2.13 5.59 21.80
C ASN A 36 2.49 4.45 22.79
N GLU A 37 1.49 3.84 23.41
CA GLU A 37 1.67 2.79 24.42
C GLU A 37 1.57 1.37 23.84
N VAL A 38 1.18 1.25 22.57
CA VAL A 38 0.90 -0.04 21.91
C VAL A 38 2.17 -0.85 21.69
N LEU A 39 3.24 -0.26 21.14
CA LEU A 39 4.49 -0.97 20.88
C LEU A 39 5.20 -1.46 22.16
N PRO A 40 5.26 -0.67 23.25
CA PRO A 40 5.73 -1.19 24.54
C PRO A 40 4.99 -2.45 25.00
N LEU A 41 3.65 -2.45 24.91
CA LEU A 41 2.83 -3.61 25.29
C LEU A 41 3.06 -4.83 24.40
N LEU A 42 3.19 -4.64 23.08
CA LEU A 42 3.51 -5.73 22.16
C LEU A 42 4.90 -6.31 22.41
N LYS A 43 5.90 -5.47 22.68
CA LYS A 43 7.25 -5.90 23.06
C LYS A 43 7.25 -6.67 24.38
N GLN A 44 6.44 -6.26 25.35
CA GLN A 44 6.24 -6.98 26.60
C GLN A 44 5.54 -8.32 26.40
N ALA A 45 4.52 -8.39 25.53
CA ALA A 45 3.89 -9.66 25.18
C ALA A 45 4.91 -10.61 24.53
N LEU A 46 5.75 -10.11 23.62
CA LEU A 46 6.82 -10.88 22.98
C LEU A 46 7.90 -11.35 23.95
N SER A 47 8.23 -10.58 24.99
CA SER A 47 9.20 -11.02 25.99
C SER A 47 8.66 -12.15 26.87
N LEU A 48 7.36 -12.13 27.17
CA LEU A 48 6.66 -13.19 27.91
C LEU A 48 6.44 -14.46 27.08
N LYS A 49 6.27 -14.32 25.76
CA LYS A 49 6.15 -15.44 24.83
C LYS A 49 7.03 -15.25 23.60
N PRO A 50 8.36 -15.49 23.73
CA PRO A 50 9.29 -15.38 22.61
C PRO A 50 8.91 -16.33 21.48
N ASN A 51 9.18 -15.93 20.24
CA ASN A 51 8.94 -16.72 19.02
C ASN A 51 7.45 -16.96 18.66
N ASP A 52 6.48 -16.36 19.37
CA ASP A 52 5.09 -16.41 18.93
C ASP A 52 4.90 -15.59 17.65
N GLU A 53 4.64 -16.28 16.53
CA GLU A 53 4.55 -15.64 15.22
C GLU A 53 3.38 -14.65 15.11
N GLN A 54 2.28 -14.84 15.85
CA GLN A 54 1.18 -13.87 15.84
C GLN A 54 1.64 -12.56 16.48
N LEU A 55 2.36 -12.63 17.59
CA LEU A 55 2.91 -11.43 18.24
C LEU A 55 3.98 -10.76 17.37
N ILE A 56 4.81 -11.52 16.64
CA ILE A 56 5.79 -10.97 15.69
C ILE A 56 5.07 -10.21 14.56
N PHE A 57 4.08 -10.86 13.94
CA PHE A 57 3.24 -10.27 12.89
C PHE A 57 2.59 -8.96 13.35
N GLU A 58 1.88 -9.01 14.48
CA GLU A 58 1.17 -7.85 15.02
C GLU A 58 2.11 -6.71 15.37
N THR A 59 3.29 -7.03 15.92
CA THR A 59 4.30 -6.03 16.25
C THR A 59 4.81 -5.33 15.00
N VAL A 60 5.22 -6.05 13.96
CA VAL A 60 5.75 -5.43 12.75
C VAL A 60 4.67 -4.67 11.96
N TYR A 61 3.43 -5.20 11.96
CA TYR A 61 2.29 -4.53 11.36
C TYR A 61 2.03 -3.19 12.05
N VAL A 62 1.94 -3.18 13.39
CA VAL A 62 1.74 -1.94 14.17
C VAL A 62 2.92 -0.99 14.02
N MET A 63 4.16 -1.49 14.01
CA MET A 63 5.34 -0.65 13.70
C MET A 63 5.14 0.09 12.38
N GLY A 64 4.67 -0.59 11.34
CA GLY A 64 4.37 0.02 10.05
C GLY A 64 3.26 1.07 10.13
N LYS A 65 2.14 0.73 10.79
CA LYS A 65 1.00 1.65 10.96
C LYS A 65 1.32 2.89 11.79
N LEU A 66 2.27 2.81 12.72
CA LEU A 66 2.75 3.94 13.51
C LEU A 66 3.92 4.69 12.85
N GLY A 67 4.28 4.35 11.62
CA GLY A 67 5.31 5.05 10.86
C GLY A 67 6.74 4.78 11.32
N VAL A 68 6.99 3.67 12.03
CA VAL A 68 8.35 3.24 12.38
C VAL A 68 9.15 2.99 11.10
N ALA A 69 10.40 3.46 11.09
CA ALA A 69 11.24 3.45 9.91
C ALA A 69 11.37 2.04 9.30
N PRO A 70 11.37 1.90 7.96
CA PRO A 70 11.51 0.61 7.29
C PRO A 70 12.73 -0.20 7.73
N ILE A 71 13.87 0.46 7.96
CA ILE A 71 15.11 -0.19 8.43
C ILE A 71 14.96 -0.79 9.83
N GLU A 72 14.26 -0.11 10.73
CA GLU A 72 13.98 -0.63 12.08
C GLU A 72 13.05 -1.85 12.03
N ARG A 73 12.05 -1.83 11.14
CA ARG A 73 11.17 -2.99 10.89
C ARG A 73 11.93 -4.19 10.33
N ILE A 74 12.83 -3.96 9.38
CA ILE A 74 13.73 -4.99 8.84
C ILE A 74 14.62 -5.56 9.95
N SER A 75 15.18 -4.72 10.83
CA SER A 75 15.98 -5.18 11.96
C SER A 75 15.17 -6.05 12.93
N PHE A 76 13.96 -5.62 13.27
CA PHE A 76 13.04 -6.39 14.11
C PHE A 76 12.75 -7.78 13.51
N LEU A 77 12.45 -7.85 12.21
CA LEU A 77 12.18 -9.11 11.52
C LEU A 77 13.41 -10.03 11.46
N ASN A 78 14.59 -9.47 11.17
CA ASN A 78 15.85 -10.24 11.17
C ASN A 78 16.13 -10.89 12.53
N ASN A 79 15.88 -10.16 13.63
CA ASN A 79 16.07 -10.68 14.99
C ASN A 79 15.14 -11.84 15.33
N HIS A 80 14.02 -11.98 14.62
CA HIS A 80 13.05 -13.06 14.81
C HIS A 80 13.06 -14.10 13.67
N LYS A 81 14.01 -14.01 12.72
CA LYS A 81 13.97 -14.82 11.48
C LYS A 81 13.82 -16.33 11.71
N SER A 82 14.38 -16.85 12.81
CA SER A 82 14.34 -18.29 13.12
C SER A 82 12.96 -18.78 13.52
N ALA A 83 12.07 -17.88 13.96
CA ALA A 83 10.69 -18.19 14.32
C ALA A 83 9.72 -18.02 13.15
N ILE A 84 10.10 -17.26 12.12
CA ILE A 84 9.19 -16.84 11.06
C ILE A 84 9.02 -17.97 10.04
N SER A 85 7.80 -18.50 9.99
CA SER A 85 7.33 -19.48 9.02
C SER A 85 6.11 -19.00 8.23
N ARG A 86 5.33 -18.04 8.75
CA ARG A 86 4.10 -17.53 8.11
C ARG A 86 4.34 -16.58 6.93
N ASP A 87 3.46 -16.67 5.95
CA ASP A 87 3.50 -15.86 4.71
C ASP A 87 3.19 -14.39 4.95
N ASP A 88 2.26 -14.06 5.86
CA ASP A 88 1.87 -12.68 6.15
C ASP A 88 3.01 -11.86 6.78
N ILE A 89 3.85 -12.49 7.61
CA ILE A 89 5.08 -11.87 8.12
C ILE A 89 6.09 -11.63 6.97
N MET A 90 6.19 -12.56 6.02
CA MET A 90 7.06 -12.36 4.84
C MET A 90 6.57 -11.20 3.96
N LEU A 91 5.26 -10.97 3.87
CA LEU A 91 4.70 -9.80 3.17
C LEU A 91 5.03 -8.49 3.89
N GLU A 92 4.99 -8.45 5.22
CA GLU A 92 5.46 -7.30 5.99
C GLU A 92 6.95 -7.04 5.78
N TRP A 93 7.74 -8.10 5.62
CA TRP A 93 9.15 -8.00 5.31
C TRP A 93 9.41 -7.44 3.91
N ALA A 94 8.73 -7.96 2.89
CA ALA A 94 8.78 -7.43 1.54
C ALA A 94 8.35 -5.96 1.49
N ARG A 95 7.28 -5.59 2.21
CA ARG A 95 6.84 -4.20 2.35
C ARG A 95 7.94 -3.32 2.97
N ALA A 96 8.58 -3.78 4.04
CA ALA A 96 9.65 -3.04 4.68
C ALA A 96 10.87 -2.87 3.76
N TYR A 97 11.23 -3.89 2.99
CA TYR A 97 12.27 -3.79 1.95
C TYR A 97 11.91 -2.78 0.85
N ASN A 98 10.68 -2.86 0.32
CA ASN A 98 10.17 -1.91 -0.67
C ASN A 98 10.25 -0.47 -0.15
N MET A 99 9.80 -0.22 1.07
CA MET A 99 9.85 1.12 1.67
C MET A 99 11.27 1.57 2.04
N ALA A 100 12.22 0.65 2.14
CA ALA A 100 13.63 0.94 2.41
C ALA A 100 14.46 1.19 1.13
N GLY A 101 13.86 1.15 -0.05
CA GLY A 101 14.59 1.19 -1.33
C GLY A 101 15.46 -0.06 -1.56
N GLN A 102 15.06 -1.19 -0.99
CA GLN A 102 15.72 -2.49 -1.14
C GLN A 102 14.84 -3.43 -1.98
N GLU A 103 14.35 -2.95 -3.12
CA GLU A 103 13.36 -3.66 -3.94
C GLU A 103 13.87 -5.03 -4.41
N ASP A 104 15.17 -5.13 -4.72
CA ASP A 104 15.78 -6.40 -5.11
C ASP A 104 15.66 -7.47 -4.03
N LYS A 105 15.78 -7.11 -2.75
CA LYS A 105 15.58 -8.04 -1.63
C LYS A 105 14.12 -8.41 -1.45
N ALA A 106 13.19 -7.48 -1.70
CA ALA A 106 11.75 -7.81 -1.70
C ALA A 106 11.42 -8.81 -2.81
N ILE A 107 11.95 -8.59 -4.02
CA ILE A 107 11.77 -9.50 -5.17
C ILE A 107 12.38 -10.87 -4.88
N GLU A 108 13.61 -10.93 -4.34
CA GLU A 108 14.27 -12.17 -3.97
C GLU A 108 13.47 -12.94 -2.91
N LEU A 109 13.01 -12.26 -1.86
CA LEU A 109 12.20 -12.85 -0.81
C LEU A 109 10.91 -13.46 -1.36
N LEU A 110 10.19 -12.73 -2.22
CA LEU A 110 8.91 -13.17 -2.80
C LEU A 110 9.09 -14.30 -3.82
N ARG A 111 10.20 -14.32 -4.57
CA ARG A 111 10.52 -15.39 -5.54
C ARG A 111 11.10 -16.64 -4.89
N GLY A 112 11.77 -16.49 -3.74
CA GLY A 112 12.45 -17.57 -3.04
C GLY A 112 11.53 -18.47 -2.21
N ARG A 113 10.22 -18.21 -2.20
CA ARG A 113 9.24 -18.89 -1.35
C ARG A 113 8.00 -19.31 -2.13
N ASN A 114 7.43 -20.47 -1.78
CA ASN A 114 6.10 -20.87 -2.22
C ASN A 114 5.06 -20.32 -1.24
N PHE A 115 4.20 -19.44 -1.73
CA PHE A 115 3.10 -18.85 -0.97
C PHE A 115 1.83 -19.68 -1.16
N VAL A 116 1.04 -19.79 -0.10
CA VAL A 116 -0.29 -20.42 -0.13
C VAL A 116 -1.29 -19.41 0.41
N PRO A 117 -1.69 -18.41 -0.41
CA PRO A 117 -2.63 -17.40 0.04
C PRO A 117 -3.98 -18.03 0.40
N ALA A 118 -4.52 -17.63 1.54
CA ALA A 118 -5.92 -17.89 1.88
C ALA A 118 -6.83 -17.02 0.99
N GLU A 119 -8.13 -17.32 0.94
CA GLU A 119 -9.12 -16.59 0.14
C GLU A 119 -9.00 -15.06 0.36
N GLY A 120 -8.74 -14.33 -0.73
CA GLY A 120 -8.56 -12.88 -0.73
C GLY A 120 -7.11 -12.42 -0.48
N GLY A 121 -6.24 -13.30 0.02
CA GLY A 121 -4.82 -13.04 0.26
C GLY A 121 -3.95 -13.04 -1.00
N GLU A 122 -4.45 -13.55 -2.12
CA GLU A 122 -3.75 -13.57 -3.41
C GLU A 122 -3.33 -12.16 -3.83
N HIS A 123 -4.21 -11.18 -3.61
CA HIS A 123 -3.98 -9.78 -3.91
C HIS A 123 -2.79 -9.23 -3.13
N ALA A 124 -2.67 -9.56 -1.85
CA ALA A 124 -1.61 -9.01 -0.99
C ALA A 124 -0.22 -9.47 -1.45
N VAL A 125 -0.09 -10.74 -1.85
CA VAL A 125 1.17 -11.29 -2.37
C VAL A 125 1.50 -10.67 -3.75
N ALA A 126 0.53 -10.66 -4.66
CA ALA A 126 0.70 -10.08 -5.99
C ALA A 126 1.09 -8.60 -5.92
N GLU A 127 0.37 -7.80 -5.13
CA GLU A 127 0.62 -6.37 -4.99
C GLU A 127 2.02 -6.08 -4.47
N GLN A 128 2.53 -6.80 -3.46
CA GLN A 128 3.90 -6.60 -2.97
C GLN A 128 4.96 -6.89 -4.05
N TYR A 129 4.77 -7.97 -4.81
CA TYR A 129 5.67 -8.35 -5.89
C TYR A 129 5.68 -7.32 -7.01
N MET A 130 4.49 -6.98 -7.51
CA MET A 130 4.34 -6.01 -8.59
C MET A 130 4.90 -4.65 -8.14
N PHE A 131 4.60 -4.22 -6.91
CA PHE A 131 5.06 -2.93 -6.39
C PHE A 131 6.58 -2.86 -6.21
N ALA A 132 7.25 -3.95 -5.89
CA ALA A 132 8.72 -3.97 -5.83
C ALA A 132 9.34 -3.62 -7.20
N TYR A 133 8.82 -4.21 -8.28
CA TYR A 133 9.23 -3.84 -9.64
C TYR A 133 8.81 -2.43 -10.04
N PHE A 134 7.64 -1.95 -9.58
CA PHE A 134 7.23 -0.56 -9.78
C PHE A 134 8.28 0.41 -9.25
N LEU A 135 8.63 0.28 -7.97
CA LEU A 135 9.61 1.14 -7.30
C LEU A 135 10.98 1.07 -8.00
N LYS A 136 11.45 -0.14 -8.30
CA LYS A 136 12.72 -0.34 -9.02
C LYS A 136 12.71 0.32 -10.39
N GLY A 137 11.64 0.12 -11.17
CA GLY A 137 11.48 0.75 -12.49
C GLY A 137 11.48 2.27 -12.40
N ARG A 138 10.72 2.85 -11.44
CA ARG A 138 10.67 4.31 -11.23
C ARG A 138 12.03 4.89 -10.80
N ARG A 139 12.82 4.16 -9.99
CA ARG A 139 14.19 4.55 -9.65
C ARG A 139 15.10 4.52 -10.89
N LEU A 140 15.05 3.46 -11.68
CA LEU A 140 15.83 3.33 -12.92
C LEU A 140 15.49 4.43 -13.94
N MET A 141 14.21 4.85 -14.04
CA MET A 141 13.82 6.01 -14.85
C MET A 141 14.52 7.30 -14.40
N LYS A 142 14.62 7.56 -13.08
CA LYS A 142 15.36 8.71 -12.54
C LYS A 142 16.86 8.64 -12.83
N GLU A 143 17.41 7.43 -12.92
CA GLU A 143 18.80 7.17 -13.34
C GLU A 143 18.98 7.18 -14.87
N ASN A 144 17.93 7.51 -15.64
CA ASN A 144 17.91 7.49 -17.11
C ASN A 144 18.19 6.12 -17.74
N LYS A 145 17.98 5.02 -17.00
CA LYS A 145 18.13 3.63 -17.47
C LYS A 145 16.81 3.11 -18.03
N MET A 146 16.34 3.71 -19.12
CA MET A 146 15.00 3.49 -19.65
C MET A 146 14.74 2.05 -20.10
N GLN A 147 15.76 1.35 -20.64
CA GLN A 147 15.62 -0.05 -21.02
C GLN A 147 15.43 -0.96 -19.80
N GLU A 148 16.28 -0.82 -18.77
CA GLU A 148 16.15 -1.60 -17.52
C GLU A 148 14.84 -1.28 -16.79
N ALA A 149 14.38 -0.03 -16.83
CA ALA A 149 13.08 0.36 -16.30
C ALA A 149 11.92 -0.32 -17.04
N THR A 150 11.97 -0.37 -18.38
CA THR A 150 11.00 -1.08 -19.21
C THR A 150 10.92 -2.55 -18.81
N ASP A 151 12.06 -3.21 -18.60
CA ASP A 151 12.11 -4.62 -18.22
C ASP A 151 11.49 -4.85 -16.84
N CYS A 152 11.67 -3.92 -15.89
CA CYS A 152 11.00 -3.97 -14.59
C CYS A 152 9.48 -3.87 -14.72
N PHE A 153 8.96 -2.92 -15.50
CA PHE A 153 7.51 -2.77 -15.68
C PHE A 153 6.88 -3.94 -16.42
N LYS A 154 7.60 -4.58 -17.34
CA LYS A 154 7.17 -5.83 -17.98
C LYS A 154 7.15 -7.00 -16.98
N ALA A 155 8.20 -7.15 -16.18
CA ALA A 155 8.28 -8.20 -15.17
C ALA A 155 7.15 -8.11 -14.14
N ALA A 156 6.76 -6.90 -13.76
CA ALA A 156 5.63 -6.66 -12.85
C ALA A 156 4.28 -7.15 -13.39
N GLN A 157 4.11 -7.25 -14.71
CA GLN A 157 2.84 -7.67 -15.32
C GLN A 157 2.65 -9.19 -15.34
N THR A 158 3.68 -9.97 -14.98
CA THR A 158 3.63 -11.44 -14.95
C THR A 158 3.89 -11.95 -13.54
N LEU A 159 2.89 -12.60 -12.95
CA LEU A 159 3.01 -13.18 -11.61
C LEU A 159 3.64 -14.58 -11.68
N PRO A 160 4.75 -14.83 -10.97
CA PRO A 160 5.32 -16.16 -10.83
C PRO A 160 4.36 -17.14 -10.14
N GLN A 161 4.35 -18.40 -10.59
CA GLN A 161 3.47 -19.45 -10.04
C GLN A 161 3.68 -19.67 -8.52
N ASN A 162 4.91 -19.49 -8.03
CA ASN A 162 5.23 -19.68 -6.62
C ASN A 162 4.53 -18.68 -5.68
N LEU A 163 3.96 -17.59 -6.21
CA LEU A 163 3.19 -16.64 -5.41
C LEU A 163 1.79 -17.17 -5.04
N GLY A 164 1.32 -18.23 -5.70
CA GLY A 164 -0.04 -18.77 -5.50
C GLY A 164 -1.13 -17.75 -5.80
N ALA A 165 -0.82 -16.69 -6.56
CA ALA A 165 -1.67 -15.52 -6.75
C ALA A 165 -2.03 -15.29 -8.23
N GLY A 166 -3.19 -14.68 -8.45
CA GLY A 166 -3.69 -14.30 -9.77
C GLY A 166 -4.02 -12.82 -9.87
N LEU A 167 -4.15 -12.33 -11.10
CA LEU A 167 -4.61 -10.98 -11.37
C LEU A 167 -6.14 -10.94 -11.44
N TRP A 168 -6.78 -10.44 -10.39
CA TRP A 168 -8.24 -10.43 -10.28
C TRP A 168 -8.94 -9.38 -11.14
N ASN A 169 -8.24 -8.28 -11.46
CA ASN A 169 -8.76 -7.26 -12.34
C ASN A 169 -7.63 -6.66 -13.17
N ILE A 170 -7.88 -6.48 -14.47
CA ILE A 170 -6.89 -5.98 -15.42
C ILE A 170 -6.40 -4.56 -15.09
N VAL A 171 -7.20 -3.75 -14.39
CA VAL A 171 -6.79 -2.39 -13.99
C VAL A 171 -5.53 -2.38 -13.13
N ARG A 172 -5.23 -3.48 -12.43
CA ARG A 172 -4.00 -3.61 -11.64
C ARG A 172 -2.73 -3.53 -12.49
N LEU A 173 -2.81 -3.73 -13.81
CA LEU A 173 -1.68 -3.57 -14.73
C LEU A 173 -1.41 -2.11 -15.11
N VAL A 174 -2.37 -1.21 -14.91
CA VAL A 174 -2.35 0.17 -15.45
C VAL A 174 -1.11 0.97 -15.04
N PRO A 175 -0.69 1.00 -13.76
CA PRO A 175 0.52 1.72 -13.38
C PRO A 175 1.76 1.24 -14.15
N PHE A 176 1.90 -0.07 -14.31
CA PHE A 176 3.04 -0.70 -14.99
C PHE A 176 3.02 -0.42 -16.48
N LYS A 177 1.87 -0.59 -17.11
CA LYS A 177 1.70 -0.29 -18.55
C LYS A 177 1.93 1.17 -18.87
N TYR A 178 1.50 2.08 -18.00
CA TYR A 178 1.73 3.50 -18.19
C TYR A 178 3.23 3.81 -18.18
N TYR A 179 3.96 3.41 -17.14
CA TYR A 179 5.39 3.71 -17.09
C TYR A 179 6.23 2.91 -18.10
N GLU A 180 5.80 1.71 -18.48
CA GLU A 180 6.35 0.97 -19.62
C GLU A 180 6.20 1.81 -20.90
N ALA A 181 5.01 2.37 -21.17
CA ALA A 181 4.77 3.21 -22.34
C ALA A 181 5.65 4.47 -22.35
N ILE A 182 5.81 5.13 -21.20
CA ILE A 182 6.71 6.29 -21.06
C ILE A 182 8.16 5.89 -21.41
N CYS A 183 8.64 4.75 -20.90
CA CYS A 183 9.99 4.28 -21.22
C CYS A 183 10.12 3.92 -22.70
N LEU A 184 9.16 3.19 -23.28
CA LEU A 184 9.14 2.81 -24.69
C LEU A 184 9.15 4.03 -25.61
N LYS A 185 8.34 5.05 -25.30
CA LYS A 185 8.31 6.31 -26.05
C LYS A 185 9.68 7.01 -26.01
N SER A 186 10.32 7.06 -24.85
CA SER A 186 11.67 7.63 -24.72
C SER A 186 12.75 6.88 -25.50
N LEU A 187 12.52 5.59 -25.77
CA LEU A 187 13.39 4.72 -26.56
C LEU A 187 13.02 4.72 -28.06
N GLY A 188 12.11 5.58 -28.50
CA GLY A 188 11.66 5.67 -29.89
C GLY A 188 10.71 4.56 -30.34
N GLN A 189 10.17 3.76 -29.42
CA GLN A 189 9.19 2.70 -29.70
C GLN A 189 7.76 3.22 -29.54
N GLU A 190 7.41 4.23 -30.33
CA GLU A 190 6.16 4.99 -30.18
C GLU A 190 4.91 4.14 -30.42
N ASP A 191 4.92 3.24 -31.41
CA ASP A 191 3.79 2.34 -31.68
C ASP A 191 3.42 1.48 -30.45
N LYS A 192 4.42 0.87 -29.80
CA LYS A 192 4.21 0.06 -28.60
C LYS A 192 3.81 0.90 -27.39
N ALA A 193 4.31 2.13 -27.28
CA ALA A 193 3.87 3.05 -26.24
C ALA A 193 2.38 3.37 -26.40
N ASN A 194 1.95 3.65 -27.64
CA ASN A 194 0.56 3.93 -27.98
C ASN A 194 -0.37 2.74 -27.72
N GLU A 195 0.04 1.50 -28.00
CA GLU A 195 -0.71 0.30 -27.62
C GLU A 195 -1.06 0.29 -26.12
N ASN A 196 -0.08 0.58 -25.25
CA ASN A 196 -0.29 0.64 -23.80
C ASN A 196 -1.15 1.85 -23.39
N PHE A 197 -0.99 3.02 -24.00
CA PHE A 197 -1.86 4.17 -23.72
C PHE A 197 -3.31 3.89 -24.10
N TYR A 198 -3.55 3.33 -25.29
CA TYR A 198 -4.90 2.99 -25.75
C TYR A 198 -5.52 1.90 -24.90
N PHE A 199 -4.75 0.90 -24.49
CA PHE A 199 -5.18 -0.10 -23.53
C PHE A 199 -5.73 0.56 -22.25
N ILE A 200 -5.00 1.52 -21.66
CA ILE A 200 -5.43 2.20 -20.41
C ILE A 200 -6.68 3.05 -20.64
N THR A 201 -6.73 3.82 -21.73
CA THR A 201 -7.90 4.67 -22.04
C THR A 201 -9.14 3.88 -22.44
N GLY A 202 -8.98 2.62 -22.88
CA GLY A 202 -10.08 1.73 -23.24
C GLY A 202 -10.75 1.02 -22.06
N ILE A 203 -10.19 1.13 -20.85
CA ILE A 203 -10.78 0.56 -19.63
C ILE A 203 -11.96 1.43 -19.17
N GLU A 204 -13.10 0.80 -18.92
CA GLU A 204 -14.27 1.49 -18.36
C GLU A 204 -14.05 1.85 -16.88
N VAL A 205 -14.50 3.05 -16.49
CA VAL A 205 -14.49 3.48 -15.08
C VAL A 205 -15.82 3.08 -14.45
N ASP A 206 -15.88 1.87 -13.91
CA ASP A 206 -17.04 1.27 -13.26
C ASP A 206 -16.81 1.04 -11.75
N TYR A 207 -17.69 0.29 -11.10
CA TYR A 207 -17.55 -0.06 -9.70
C TYR A 207 -16.30 -0.92 -9.41
N PHE A 208 -16.04 -1.95 -10.23
CA PHE A 208 -14.95 -2.90 -10.02
C PHE A 208 -13.59 -2.30 -10.34
N SER A 209 -13.50 -1.48 -11.38
CA SER A 209 -12.29 -0.76 -11.74
C SER A 209 -11.91 0.24 -10.63
N ASN A 210 -12.89 1.00 -10.11
CA ASN A 210 -12.66 1.95 -9.01
C ASN A 210 -12.30 1.24 -7.71
N MET A 211 -12.90 0.07 -7.43
CA MET A 211 -12.56 -0.74 -6.26
C MET A 211 -11.10 -1.24 -6.30
N ASN A 212 -10.59 -1.57 -7.50
CA ASN A 212 -9.26 -2.14 -7.67
C ASN A 212 -8.16 -1.11 -7.95
N LEU A 213 -8.47 0.00 -8.63
CA LEU A 213 -7.53 1.07 -8.91
C LEU A 213 -8.28 2.41 -8.96
N PRO A 214 -8.53 3.05 -7.81
CA PRO A 214 -9.27 4.29 -7.76
C PRO A 214 -8.56 5.46 -8.47
N GLU A 215 -7.25 5.37 -8.67
CA GLU A 215 -6.46 6.30 -9.47
C GLU A 215 -6.49 6.02 -10.98
N LEU A 216 -7.28 5.05 -11.48
CA LEU A 216 -7.43 4.79 -12.91
C LEU A 216 -7.72 6.08 -13.71
N PRO A 217 -8.67 6.97 -13.31
CA PRO A 217 -8.93 8.19 -14.05
C PRO A 217 -7.71 9.11 -14.19
N PHE A 218 -6.82 9.10 -13.20
CA PHE A 218 -5.57 9.86 -13.25
C PHE A 218 -4.63 9.31 -14.34
N TYR A 219 -4.44 7.99 -14.41
CA TYR A 219 -3.65 7.37 -15.47
C TYR A 219 -4.26 7.56 -16.86
N GLN A 220 -5.59 7.49 -16.97
CA GLN A 220 -6.29 7.76 -18.23
C GLN A 220 -6.08 9.20 -18.70
N ALA A 221 -6.16 10.17 -17.79
CA ALA A 221 -5.90 11.57 -18.10
C ALA A 221 -4.46 11.81 -18.58
N LEU A 222 -3.48 11.15 -17.97
CA LEU A 222 -2.10 11.18 -18.44
C LEU A 222 -1.96 10.58 -19.85
N CYS A 223 -2.57 9.42 -20.11
CA CYS A 223 -2.56 8.81 -21.44
C CYS A 223 -3.19 9.72 -22.50
N TYR A 224 -4.32 10.39 -22.17
CA TYR A 224 -4.94 11.34 -23.09
C TYR A 224 -4.02 12.51 -23.44
N ARG A 225 -3.17 12.99 -22.52
CA ARG A 225 -2.15 13.99 -22.85
C ARG A 225 -1.10 13.41 -23.81
N GLU A 226 -0.61 12.22 -23.53
CA GLU A 226 0.41 11.55 -24.36
C GLU A 226 -0.07 11.27 -25.79
N THR A 227 -1.38 11.02 -25.98
CA THR A 227 -2.01 10.74 -27.28
C THR A 227 -2.66 11.98 -27.92
N GLY A 228 -2.36 13.20 -27.47
CA GLY A 228 -2.83 14.44 -28.10
C GLY A 228 -4.31 14.78 -27.89
N MET A 229 -4.96 14.27 -26.84
CA MET A 229 -6.35 14.55 -26.46
C MET A 229 -6.48 15.20 -25.06
N PRO A 230 -5.70 16.25 -24.72
CA PRO A 230 -5.62 16.79 -23.35
C PRO A 230 -6.98 17.22 -22.77
N PHE A 231 -7.88 17.75 -23.62
CA PHE A 231 -9.21 18.18 -23.18
C PHE A 231 -10.04 17.04 -22.55
N LYS A 232 -9.91 15.80 -23.04
CA LYS A 232 -10.59 14.64 -22.44
C LYS A 232 -10.05 14.35 -21.04
N GLY A 233 -8.73 14.39 -20.87
CA GLY A 233 -8.08 14.20 -19.58
C GLY A 233 -8.45 15.30 -18.58
N ASP A 234 -8.50 16.55 -19.01
CA ASP A 234 -8.86 17.69 -18.17
C ASP A 234 -10.32 17.62 -17.69
N MET A 235 -11.26 17.26 -18.57
CA MET A 235 -12.66 17.03 -18.17
C MET A 235 -12.77 15.90 -17.15
N LEU A 236 -12.10 14.78 -17.39
CA LEU A 236 -12.12 13.61 -16.51
C LEU A 236 -11.61 13.94 -15.11
N ILE A 237 -10.48 14.64 -15.00
CA ILE A 237 -9.89 15.00 -13.71
C ILE A 237 -10.73 16.06 -13.00
N ASN A 238 -11.29 17.03 -13.71
CA ASN A 238 -12.17 18.02 -13.09
C ASN A 238 -13.43 17.39 -12.48
N TYR A 239 -14.04 16.43 -13.18
CA TYR A 239 -15.15 15.65 -12.65
C TYR A 239 -14.73 14.86 -11.40
N LYS A 240 -13.62 14.12 -11.47
CA LYS A 240 -13.15 13.30 -10.34
C LYS A 240 -12.67 14.12 -9.14
N LEU A 241 -12.13 15.31 -9.37
CA LEU A 241 -11.76 16.22 -8.30
C LEU A 241 -12.98 16.70 -7.50
N GLN A 242 -14.15 16.84 -8.13
CA GLN A 242 -15.41 17.11 -7.41
C GLN A 242 -15.88 15.88 -6.64
N ASP A 243 -15.95 14.71 -7.30
CA ASP A 243 -16.34 13.44 -6.68
C ASP A 243 -15.51 13.12 -5.44
N TRP A 244 -14.18 13.24 -5.54
CA TRP A 244 -13.25 12.93 -4.46
C TRP A 244 -13.32 13.92 -3.31
N LYS A 245 -13.62 15.21 -3.56
CA LYS A 245 -13.88 16.20 -2.50
C LYS A 245 -15.13 15.87 -1.71
N GLU A 246 -16.19 15.41 -2.35
CA GLU A 246 -17.41 15.01 -1.65
C GLU A 246 -17.23 13.68 -0.92
N GLY A 247 -16.55 12.71 -1.55
CA GLY A 247 -16.21 11.43 -0.91
C GLY A 247 -15.38 11.59 0.36
N MET A 248 -14.50 12.58 0.43
CA MET A 248 -13.71 12.91 1.63
C MET A 248 -14.59 13.34 2.82
N LYS A 249 -15.76 13.92 2.57
CA LYS A 249 -16.68 14.45 3.60
C LYS A 249 -17.68 13.41 4.11
N THR A 250 -17.76 12.25 3.46
CA THR A 250 -18.72 11.20 3.83
C THR A 250 -18.38 10.62 5.21
N ILE A 251 -19.40 10.25 5.98
CA ILE A 251 -19.27 9.61 7.29
C ILE A 251 -19.40 8.09 7.12
N ASP A 252 -18.42 7.35 7.64
CA ASP A 252 -18.42 5.89 7.65
C ASP A 252 -19.26 5.30 8.79
N ALA A 253 -19.86 4.13 8.57
CA ALA A 253 -20.62 3.38 9.57
C ALA A 253 -19.74 2.54 10.53
N GLY A 254 -18.46 2.90 10.69
CA GLY A 254 -17.52 2.28 11.63
C GLY A 254 -16.24 1.70 11.02
N TYR A 255 -16.22 1.42 9.71
CA TYR A 255 -15.03 0.99 8.97
C TYR A 255 -14.98 1.65 7.58
N PHE A 256 -13.79 1.74 6.98
CA PHE A 256 -13.59 2.31 5.65
C PHE A 256 -13.16 1.22 4.65
N ALA A 257 -13.74 1.25 3.45
CA ALA A 257 -13.52 0.34 2.33
C ALA A 257 -13.86 -1.14 2.60
N THR A 258 -13.10 -1.82 3.46
CA THR A 258 -13.32 -3.23 3.80
C THR A 258 -13.13 -3.47 5.29
N THR A 259 -13.87 -4.44 5.82
CA THR A 259 -13.65 -4.91 7.19
C THR A 259 -12.40 -5.78 7.23
N PRO A 260 -11.40 -5.49 8.07
CA PRO A 260 -10.24 -6.37 8.20
C PRO A 260 -10.67 -7.67 8.89
N PHE A 261 -10.78 -8.76 8.13
CA PHE A 261 -11.18 -10.06 8.69
C PHE A 261 -10.11 -10.70 9.59
N PHE A 262 -8.82 -10.38 9.36
CA PHE A 262 -7.69 -11.05 10.01
C PHE A 262 -6.74 -10.11 10.77
N ILE A 263 -7.05 -8.81 10.84
CA ILE A 263 -6.23 -7.81 11.53
C ILE A 263 -6.94 -7.33 12.79
N SER A 264 -6.30 -7.48 13.95
CA SER A 264 -6.86 -7.02 15.23
C SER A 264 -6.67 -5.51 15.47
N PHE A 265 -5.71 -4.89 14.79
CA PHE A 265 -5.33 -3.49 14.94
C PHE A 265 -5.96 -2.64 13.84
N CYS A 266 -7.11 -2.04 14.14
CA CYS A 266 -7.94 -1.33 13.17
C CYS A 266 -7.76 0.18 13.30
N ASP A 267 -7.50 0.85 12.18
CA ASP A 267 -7.55 2.32 12.16
C ASP A 267 -8.99 2.82 12.21
N ARG A 268 -9.13 4.07 12.64
CA ARG A 268 -10.43 4.76 12.57
C ARG A 268 -10.82 4.97 11.11
N ALA A 269 -12.07 4.67 10.77
CA ALA A 269 -12.60 4.83 9.42
C ALA A 269 -12.37 6.24 8.85
N VAL A 270 -12.60 7.28 9.66
CA VAL A 270 -12.38 8.68 9.28
C VAL A 270 -10.91 8.97 8.92
N GLN A 271 -9.96 8.35 9.63
CA GLN A 271 -8.53 8.47 9.33
C GLN A 271 -8.20 7.83 7.97
N GLN A 272 -8.70 6.61 7.75
CA GLN A 272 -8.49 5.87 6.50
C GLN A 272 -9.15 6.56 5.30
N ARG A 273 -10.35 7.11 5.46
CA ARG A 273 -11.00 7.95 4.46
C ARG A 273 -10.19 9.20 4.12
N SER A 274 -9.66 9.87 5.15
CA SER A 274 -8.78 11.03 4.96
C SER A 274 -7.53 10.64 4.16
N ALA A 275 -6.89 9.51 4.47
CA ALA A 275 -5.73 9.01 3.73
C ALA A 275 -6.07 8.77 2.25
N TYR A 276 -7.13 8.01 2.00
CA TYR A 276 -7.58 7.60 0.68
C TYR A 276 -7.89 8.79 -0.24
N TYR A 277 -8.75 9.71 0.20
CA TYR A 277 -9.13 10.84 -0.66
C TYR A 277 -8.04 11.89 -0.75
N SER A 278 -7.20 12.07 0.29
CA SER A 278 -6.06 12.98 0.17
C SER A 278 -5.07 12.48 -0.89
N TYR A 279 -4.82 11.17 -0.97
CA TYR A 279 -3.99 10.60 -2.03
C TYR A 279 -4.56 10.89 -3.42
N LEU A 280 -5.85 10.63 -3.65
CA LEU A 280 -6.48 10.87 -4.96
C LEU A 280 -6.51 12.37 -5.32
N LEU A 281 -6.78 13.25 -4.36
CA LEU A 281 -6.71 14.70 -4.58
C LEU A 281 -5.29 15.15 -4.91
N ALA A 282 -4.27 14.59 -4.26
CA ALA A 282 -2.88 14.90 -4.60
C ALA A 282 -2.56 14.57 -6.06
N LEU A 283 -3.01 13.42 -6.56
CA LEU A 283 -2.86 13.03 -7.96
C LEU A 283 -3.59 13.98 -8.92
N ALA A 284 -4.83 14.36 -8.61
CA ALA A 284 -5.59 15.31 -9.42
C ALA A 284 -4.90 16.68 -9.50
N TYR A 285 -4.43 17.21 -8.36
CA TYR A 285 -3.74 18.48 -8.31
C TYR A 285 -2.36 18.44 -8.98
N ARG A 286 -1.66 17.30 -8.91
CA ARG A 286 -0.43 17.09 -9.69
C ARG A 286 -0.71 17.13 -11.18
N TYR A 287 -1.80 16.49 -11.64
CA TYR A 287 -2.19 16.53 -13.04
C TYR A 287 -2.50 17.96 -13.51
N THR A 288 -3.23 18.76 -12.72
CA THR A 288 -3.59 20.15 -13.09
C THR A 288 -2.45 21.15 -12.91
N GLY A 289 -1.34 20.75 -12.28
CA GLY A 289 -0.16 21.59 -12.06
C GLY A 289 -0.21 22.44 -10.78
N ASP A 290 -1.19 22.24 -9.90
CA ASP A 290 -1.23 22.90 -8.59
C ASP A 290 -0.33 22.17 -7.59
N THR A 291 0.97 22.47 -7.66
CA THR A 291 1.99 21.82 -6.84
C THR A 291 1.82 22.06 -5.35
N LYS A 292 1.25 23.20 -4.94
CA LYS A 292 0.99 23.51 -3.53
C LYS A 292 -0.08 22.61 -2.95
N LEU A 293 -1.21 22.45 -3.66
CA LEU A 293 -2.27 21.56 -3.20
C LEU A 293 -1.88 20.09 -3.33
N ALA A 294 -1.16 19.70 -4.40
CA ALA A 294 -0.63 18.36 -4.54
C ALA A 294 0.23 17.97 -3.31
N GLN A 295 1.18 18.83 -2.93
CA GLN A 295 2.05 18.61 -1.78
C GLN A 295 1.27 18.55 -0.46
N LYS A 296 0.35 19.50 -0.23
CA LYS A 296 -0.50 19.52 0.97
C LYS A 296 -1.25 18.20 1.15
N TYR A 297 -1.89 17.72 0.09
CA TYR A 297 -2.73 16.53 0.18
C TYR A 297 -1.91 15.24 0.30
N ILE A 298 -0.75 15.13 -0.36
CA ILE A 298 0.07 13.92 -0.19
C ILE A 298 0.69 13.84 1.22
N GLU A 299 1.04 14.98 1.84
CA GLU A 299 1.47 15.04 3.23
C GLU A 299 0.35 14.62 4.18
N GLN A 300 -0.87 15.14 3.97
CA GLN A 300 -2.05 14.73 4.74
C GLN A 300 -2.32 13.22 4.59
N ALA A 301 -2.18 12.68 3.38
CA ALA A 301 -2.34 11.25 3.11
C ALA A 301 -1.34 10.41 3.90
N ALA A 302 -0.05 10.79 3.88
CA ALA A 302 1.01 10.06 4.57
C ALA A 302 0.96 10.17 6.10
N VAL A 303 0.47 11.29 6.64
CA VAL A 303 0.20 11.39 8.08
C VAL A 303 -0.99 10.49 8.46
N SER A 304 -2.00 10.40 7.60
CA SER A 304 -3.20 9.61 7.85
C SER A 304 -2.94 8.10 7.69
N ASP A 305 -2.10 7.69 6.74
CA ASP A 305 -1.67 6.29 6.59
C ASP A 305 -0.20 6.19 6.13
N PRO A 306 0.77 6.12 7.06
CA PRO A 306 2.19 5.99 6.73
C PRO A 306 2.57 4.60 6.19
N TYR A 307 1.65 3.64 6.22
CA TYR A 307 1.88 2.25 5.83
C TYR A 307 1.48 1.94 4.38
N ALA A 308 0.64 2.79 3.80
CA ALA A 308 0.14 2.65 2.43
C ALA A 308 1.27 2.87 1.40
N LEU A 309 1.51 1.85 0.58
CA LEU A 309 2.63 1.84 -0.37
C LEU A 309 2.46 2.84 -1.52
N ASN A 310 1.26 2.97 -2.07
CA ASN A 310 0.94 3.96 -3.09
C ASN A 310 1.22 5.40 -2.62
N ILE A 311 0.81 5.73 -1.39
CA ILE A 311 1.11 7.03 -0.75
C ILE A 311 2.62 7.19 -0.56
N PHE A 312 3.30 6.14 -0.09
CA PHE A 312 4.76 6.16 0.03
C PHE A 312 5.45 6.44 -1.31
N ALA A 313 5.09 5.72 -2.39
CA ALA A 313 5.71 5.91 -3.70
C ALA A 313 5.45 7.29 -4.30
N GLU A 314 4.23 7.81 -4.19
CA GLU A 314 3.89 9.14 -4.70
C GLU A 314 4.71 10.25 -3.99
N ARG A 315 5.15 10.03 -2.76
CA ARG A 315 6.10 10.95 -2.08
C ARG A 315 7.54 10.84 -2.57
N GLN A 316 7.91 9.70 -3.14
CA GLN A 316 9.28 9.45 -3.59
C GLN A 316 9.55 10.00 -4.98
N PHE A 317 8.56 10.05 -5.88
CA PHE A 317 8.76 10.34 -7.30
C PHE A 317 7.86 11.45 -7.82
#